data_AF-A0A5B8N990-F1
#
_entry.id   AF-A0A5B8N990-F1
#
_cell.length_a   1.000
_cell.length_b   1.000
_cell.length_c   1.000
_cell.angle_alpha   90.00
_cell.angle_beta   90.00
_cell.angle_gamma   90.00
#
_symmetry.space_group_name_H-M   'P 1'
#
loop_
_entity.id
_entity.type
_entity.pdbx_description
1 polymer ?
#
loop_
_entity_poly.entity_id
_entity_poly.type
_entity_poly.pdbx_seq_one_letter_code
_entity_poly.pdbx_strand_id
1 'polypeptide(L)'
;MKKIEEQGMLTKTYTTVALSHEQKNARQVLSKLTATLQEAKRASADARSAASALRQFADANRFYQGRALEQHVIPAIRASIAEANTLLAELEVLAAGSERILQRANEQLQGGRPPAEQSVFSAMEQYCSHLTERLGKEESELIPLAFRSLTPEEWFAIAVKCLPEEDRYGKKAA
;
A
#
# COMPACT_ATOMS: atom_id res chain seq x y z
N MET A 1 11.40 34.98 -6.90
CA MET A 1 10.76 33.94 -7.73
C MET A 1 11.67 32.73 -7.95
N LYS A 2 12.82 32.83 -8.65
CA LYS A 2 13.73 31.67 -8.90
C LYS A 2 14.03 30.77 -7.68
N LYS A 3 14.36 31.35 -6.52
CA LYS A 3 14.72 30.59 -5.31
C LYS A 3 13.56 29.78 -4.70
N ILE A 4 12.32 30.24 -4.89
CA ILE A 4 11.11 29.56 -4.40
C ILE A 4 10.74 28.40 -5.33
N GLU A 5 10.89 28.60 -6.64
CA GLU A 5 10.69 27.55 -7.65
C GLU A 5 11.72 26.40 -7.50
N GLU A 6 12.99 26.73 -7.21
CA GLU A 6 14.03 25.74 -6.93
C GLU A 6 13.73 24.92 -5.67
N GLN A 7 13.25 25.54 -4.58
CA GLN A 7 12.89 24.86 -3.35
C GLN A 7 11.65 23.96 -3.51
N GLY A 8 10.65 24.42 -4.27
CA GLY A 8 9.48 23.63 -4.62
C GLY A 8 9.83 22.39 -5.45
N MET A 9 10.73 22.54 -6.42
CA MET A 9 11.23 21.45 -7.25
C MET A 9 12.02 20.41 -6.44
N LEU A 10 12.85 20.85 -5.50
CA LEU A 10 13.62 19.95 -4.62
C LEU A 10 12.70 19.12 -3.72
N THR A 11 11.73 19.75 -3.06
CA THR A 11 10.77 19.07 -2.18
C THR A 11 10.02 17.99 -2.94
N LYS A 12 9.47 18.34 -4.11
CA LYS A 12 8.78 17.41 -5.01
C LYS A 12 9.66 16.23 -5.42
N THR A 13 10.95 16.48 -5.69
CA THR A 13 11.91 15.42 -6.03
C THR A 13 12.17 14.48 -4.85
N TYR A 14 12.43 15.02 -3.65
CA TYR A 14 12.65 14.21 -2.45
C TYR A 14 11.43 13.37 -2.07
N THR A 15 10.23 13.94 -2.12
CA THR A 15 9.00 13.19 -1.82
C THR A 15 8.76 12.09 -2.84
N THR A 16 9.04 12.33 -4.12
CA THR A 16 8.88 11.32 -5.17
C THR A 16 9.89 10.17 -5.02
N VAL A 17 11.13 10.47 -4.64
CA VAL A 17 12.14 9.45 -4.32
C VAL A 17 11.72 8.63 -3.09
N ALA A 18 11.18 9.28 -2.06
CA ALA A 18 10.66 8.61 -0.87
C ALA A 18 9.50 7.66 -1.23
N LEU A 19 8.56 8.10 -2.07
CA LEU A 19 7.47 7.26 -2.58
C LEU A 19 7.98 6.09 -3.42
N SER A 20 9.01 6.32 -4.24
CA SER A 20 9.64 5.26 -5.03
C SER A 20 10.31 4.21 -4.14
N HIS A 21 10.93 4.63 -3.04
CA HIS A 21 11.50 3.73 -2.05
C HIS A 21 10.42 2.96 -1.28
N GLU A 22 9.35 3.63 -0.84
CA GLU A 22 8.18 2.99 -0.23
C GLU A 22 7.58 1.94 -1.17
N GLN A 23 7.46 2.27 -2.45
CA GLN A 23 6.94 1.38 -3.47
C GLN A 23 7.83 0.15 -3.69
N LYS A 24 9.15 0.33 -3.72
CA LYS A 24 10.11 -0.78 -3.76
C LYS A 24 9.95 -1.69 -2.55
N ASN A 25 9.81 -1.13 -1.36
CA ASN A 25 9.56 -1.90 -0.13
C ASN A 25 8.22 -2.65 -0.21
N ALA A 26 7.17 -2.00 -0.71
CA ALA A 26 5.85 -2.60 -0.92
C ALA A 26 5.90 -3.80 -1.86
N ARG A 27 6.69 -3.75 -2.95
CA ARG A 27 6.93 -4.90 -3.82
C ARG A 27 7.75 -6.01 -3.16
N GLN A 28 8.74 -5.66 -2.34
CA GLN A 28 9.51 -6.65 -1.57
C GLN A 28 8.63 -7.41 -0.58
N VAL A 29 7.72 -6.72 0.11
CA VAL A 29 6.74 -7.35 1.00
C VAL A 29 5.85 -8.31 0.21
N LEU A 30 5.30 -7.88 -0.94
CA LEU A 30 4.47 -8.75 -1.80
C LEU A 30 5.22 -9.99 -2.29
N SER A 31 6.50 -9.82 -2.68
CA SER A 31 7.35 -10.94 -3.09
C SER A 31 7.56 -11.94 -1.95
N LYS A 32 7.74 -11.46 -0.71
CA LYS A 32 7.86 -12.32 0.47
C LYS A 32 6.56 -13.07 0.75
N LEU A 33 5.41 -12.39 0.70
CA LEU A 33 4.10 -13.03 0.88
C LEU A 33 3.86 -14.13 -0.16
N THR A 34 4.23 -13.88 -1.41
CA THR A 34 4.10 -14.86 -2.49
C THR A 34 5.00 -16.06 -2.23
N ALA A 35 6.24 -15.86 -1.76
CA ALA A 35 7.13 -16.96 -1.36
C ALA A 35 6.55 -17.77 -0.19
N THR A 36 6.09 -17.10 0.88
CA THR A 36 5.43 -17.72 2.04
C THR A 36 4.23 -18.57 1.62
N LEU A 37 3.40 -18.05 0.72
CA LEU A 37 2.25 -18.78 0.19
C LEU A 37 2.66 -20.04 -0.58
N GLN A 38 3.70 -19.95 -1.41
CA GLN A 38 4.23 -21.11 -2.14
C GLN A 38 4.83 -22.16 -1.20
N GLU A 39 5.55 -21.74 -0.17
CA GLU A 39 6.10 -22.63 0.85
C GLU A 39 4.99 -23.33 1.66
N ALA A 40 3.98 -22.58 2.10
CA ALA A 40 2.83 -23.13 2.84
C ALA A 40 2.04 -24.14 2.01
N LYS A 41 1.89 -23.92 0.70
CA LYS A 41 1.29 -24.89 -0.23
C LYS A 41 2.11 -26.17 -0.38
N ARG A 42 3.46 -26.07 -0.37
CA ARG A 42 4.37 -27.23 -0.50
C ARG A 42 4.43 -28.05 0.79
N ALA A 43 4.33 -27.42 1.95
CA ALA A 43 4.40 -28.06 3.28
C ALA A 43 3.11 -28.85 3.65
N SER A 44 2.47 -29.50 2.68
CA SER A 44 1.27 -30.32 2.85
C SER A 44 -0.04 -29.58 3.13
N ALA A 45 -0.07 -28.24 2.98
CA ALA A 45 -1.28 -27.42 3.04
C ALA A 45 -2.14 -27.64 4.31
N ASP A 46 -1.53 -27.83 5.48
CA ASP A 46 -2.28 -28.03 6.73
C ASP A 46 -2.83 -26.70 7.31
N ALA A 47 -3.87 -26.80 8.14
CA ALA A 47 -4.52 -25.64 8.77
C ALA A 47 -3.55 -24.72 9.52
N ARG A 48 -2.48 -25.27 10.12
CA ARG A 48 -1.48 -24.48 10.85
C ARG A 48 -0.63 -23.64 9.89
N SER A 49 -0.21 -24.22 8.77
CA SER A 49 0.54 -23.53 7.72
C SER A 49 -0.32 -22.44 7.07
N ALA A 50 -1.60 -22.74 6.81
CA ALA A 50 -2.56 -21.77 6.29
C ALA A 50 -2.81 -20.61 7.27
N ALA A 51 -2.97 -20.89 8.57
CA ALA A 51 -3.15 -19.87 9.60
C ALA A 51 -1.92 -18.98 9.79
N SER A 52 -0.73 -19.58 9.78
CA SER A 52 0.55 -18.83 9.84
C SER A 52 0.72 -17.91 8.63
N ALA A 53 0.45 -18.42 7.43
CA ALA A 53 0.49 -17.62 6.21
C ALA A 53 -0.52 -16.48 6.27
N LEU A 54 -1.77 -16.76 6.64
CA LEU A 54 -2.82 -15.74 6.71
C LEU A 54 -2.49 -14.61 7.70
N ARG A 55 -1.85 -14.94 8.83
CA ARG A 55 -1.37 -13.91 9.78
C ARG A 55 -0.37 -12.97 9.13
N GLN A 56 0.58 -13.49 8.35
CA GLN A 56 1.54 -12.66 7.63
C GLN A 56 0.86 -11.76 6.58
N PHE A 57 -0.19 -12.26 5.93
CA PHE A 57 -1.00 -11.47 5.00
C PHE A 57 -1.78 -10.35 5.72
N ALA A 58 -2.33 -10.62 6.90
CA ALA A 58 -2.99 -9.60 7.71
C ALA A 58 -2.00 -8.52 8.19
N ASP A 59 -0.79 -8.91 8.61
CA ASP A 59 0.27 -7.99 8.99
C ASP A 59 0.70 -7.12 7.79
N ALA A 60 0.84 -7.72 6.62
CA ALA A 60 1.14 -6.99 5.39
C ALA A 60 0.00 -6.05 4.97
N ASN A 61 -1.26 -6.45 5.10
CA ASN A 61 -2.40 -5.57 4.81
C ASN A 61 -2.35 -4.30 5.65
N ARG A 62 -2.04 -4.43 6.96
CA ARG A 62 -1.82 -3.26 7.83
C ARG A 62 -0.65 -2.40 7.37
N PHE A 63 0.45 -3.02 6.92
CA PHE A 63 1.56 -2.29 6.31
C PHE A 63 1.12 -1.49 5.07
N TYR A 64 0.39 -2.12 4.14
CA TYR A 64 -0.08 -1.42 2.93
C TYR A 64 -0.99 -0.24 3.27
N GLN A 65 -1.94 -0.43 4.19
CA GLN A 65 -2.84 0.62 4.69
C GLN A 65 -2.09 1.76 5.39
N GLY A 66 -0.95 1.47 6.03
CA GLY A 66 -0.14 2.45 6.76
C GLY A 66 0.87 3.24 5.91
N ARG A 67 0.96 2.95 4.60
CA ARG A 67 1.89 3.66 3.69
C ARG A 67 1.57 5.15 3.58
N ALA A 68 2.60 5.97 3.42
CA ALA A 68 2.47 7.40 3.15
C ALA A 68 1.61 7.66 1.91
N LEU A 69 1.72 6.81 0.88
CA LEU A 69 0.87 6.86 -0.29
C LEU A 69 -0.63 6.81 0.06
N GLU A 70 -1.04 5.87 0.93
CA GLU A 70 -2.45 5.75 1.38
C GLU A 70 -2.87 6.90 2.26
N GLN A 71 -2.03 7.25 3.24
CA GLN A 71 -2.40 8.17 4.31
C GLN A 71 -2.39 9.64 3.88
N HIS A 72 -1.59 9.98 2.86
CA HIS A 72 -1.31 11.38 2.54
C HIS A 72 -1.44 11.71 1.05
N VAL A 73 -0.93 10.87 0.17
CA VAL A 73 -0.93 11.17 -1.28
C VAL A 73 -2.31 10.96 -1.90
N ILE A 74 -2.94 9.81 -1.67
CA ILE A 74 -4.29 9.53 -2.19
C ILE A 74 -5.32 10.59 -1.73
N PRO A 75 -5.38 10.99 -0.44
CA PRO A 75 -6.27 12.05 -0.01
C PRO A 75 -5.99 13.41 -0.68
N ALA A 76 -4.72 13.77 -0.88
CA ALA A 76 -4.36 15.01 -1.56
C ALA A 76 -4.79 14.99 -3.03
N ILE A 77 -4.53 13.90 -3.74
CA ILE A 77 -4.98 13.73 -5.13
C ILE A 77 -6.50 13.82 -5.22
N ARG A 78 -7.23 13.17 -4.31
CA ARG A 78 -8.70 13.21 -4.28
C ARG A 78 -9.25 14.63 -4.11
N ALA A 79 -8.61 15.43 -3.26
CA ALA A 79 -9.05 16.78 -2.98
C ALA A 79 -8.79 17.73 -4.17
N SER A 80 -7.70 17.50 -4.91
CA SER A 80 -7.18 18.47 -5.87
C SER A 80 -7.36 18.08 -7.33
N ILE A 81 -7.63 16.80 -7.64
CA ILE A 81 -7.50 16.24 -8.98
C ILE A 81 -8.74 15.42 -9.35
N ALA A 82 -9.76 16.08 -9.91
CA ALA A 82 -11.02 15.42 -10.30
C ALA A 82 -10.83 14.31 -11.34
N GLU A 83 -9.86 14.45 -12.25
CA GLU A 83 -9.50 13.42 -13.24
C GLU A 83 -8.98 12.12 -12.61
N ALA A 84 -8.54 12.16 -11.35
CA ALA A 84 -8.07 10.99 -10.63
C ALA A 84 -9.21 10.11 -10.11
N ASN A 85 -10.45 10.60 -10.07
CA ASN A 85 -11.56 9.92 -9.38
C ASN A 85 -11.79 8.49 -9.88
N THR A 86 -11.71 8.25 -11.19
CA THR A 86 -11.85 6.91 -11.76
C THR A 86 -10.74 5.97 -11.30
N LEU A 87 -9.48 6.41 -11.43
CA LEU A 87 -8.31 5.64 -10.96
C LEU A 87 -8.38 5.36 -9.46
N LEU A 88 -8.75 6.36 -8.66
CA LEU A 88 -8.89 6.21 -7.22
C LEU A 88 -10.00 5.22 -6.85
N ALA A 89 -11.13 5.23 -7.56
CA ALA A 89 -12.20 4.26 -7.35
C ALA A 89 -11.75 2.83 -7.68
N GLU A 90 -10.98 2.64 -8.76
CA GLU A 90 -10.40 1.34 -9.10
C GLU A 90 -9.46 0.83 -8.00
N LEU A 91 -8.56 1.69 -7.52
CA LEU A 91 -7.65 1.35 -6.42
C LEU A 91 -8.42 1.00 -5.13
N GLU A 92 -9.50 1.73 -4.81
CA GLU A 92 -10.36 1.44 -3.68
C GLU A 92 -11.08 0.11 -3.80
N VAL A 93 -11.58 -0.24 -4.99
CA VAL A 93 -12.17 -1.55 -5.26
C VAL A 93 -11.15 -2.66 -5.03
N LEU A 94 -9.91 -2.49 -5.49
CA LEU A 94 -8.83 -3.46 -5.26
C LEU A 94 -8.50 -3.59 -3.77
N ALA A 95 -8.39 -2.49 -3.02
CA ALA A 95 -8.13 -2.53 -1.58
C ALA A 95 -9.27 -3.18 -0.80
N ALA A 96 -10.51 -2.76 -1.04
CA ALA A 96 -11.70 -3.34 -0.39
C ALA A 96 -11.86 -4.82 -0.74
N GLY A 97 -11.54 -5.20 -1.98
CA GLY A 97 -11.50 -6.60 -2.43
C GLY A 97 -10.48 -7.41 -1.63
N SER A 98 -9.24 -6.92 -1.54
CA SER A 98 -8.16 -7.54 -0.76
C SER A 98 -8.52 -7.71 0.72
N GLU A 99 -9.09 -6.70 1.36
CA GLU A 99 -9.52 -6.77 2.76
C GLU A 99 -10.62 -7.82 2.98
N ARG A 100 -11.65 -7.84 2.13
CA ARG A 100 -12.73 -8.83 2.19
C ARG A 100 -12.21 -10.25 1.98
N ILE A 101 -11.25 -10.44 1.08
CA ILE A 101 -10.59 -11.73 0.83
C ILE A 101 -9.92 -12.24 2.10
N LEU A 102 -9.14 -11.39 2.78
CA LEU A 102 -8.46 -11.77 4.03
C LEU A 102 -9.45 -12.05 5.17
N GLN A 103 -10.50 -11.24 5.29
CA GLN A 103 -11.55 -11.44 6.28
C GLN A 103 -12.24 -12.81 6.10
N ARG A 104 -12.66 -13.12 4.87
CA ARG A 104 -13.30 -14.41 4.54
C ARG A 104 -12.37 -15.59 4.78
N ALA A 105 -11.10 -15.46 4.38
CA ALA A 105 -10.10 -16.50 4.63
C ALA A 105 -9.92 -16.76 6.14
N ASN A 106 -9.95 -15.71 6.96
CA ASN A 106 -9.87 -15.84 8.40
C ASN A 106 -11.09 -16.53 8.99
N GLU A 107 -12.30 -16.13 8.58
CA GLU A 107 -13.56 -16.77 8.98
C GLU A 107 -13.59 -18.27 8.62
N GLN A 108 -13.10 -18.62 7.42
CA GLN A 108 -13.02 -20.00 6.95
C GLN A 108 -12.06 -20.87 7.79
N LEU A 109 -10.89 -20.33 8.16
CA LEU A 109 -9.95 -21.06 9.03
C LEU A 109 -10.50 -21.28 10.44
N GLN A 110 -11.20 -20.30 11.02
CA GLN A 110 -11.83 -20.45 12.33
C GLN A 110 -13.01 -21.44 12.32
N GLY A 111 -13.68 -21.59 11.17
CA GLY A 111 -14.81 -22.51 11.00
C GLY A 111 -14.44 -24.00 10.89
N GLY A 112 -13.16 -24.36 10.84
CA GLY A 112 -12.67 -25.74 11.01
C GLY A 112 -13.13 -26.77 9.96
N ARG A 113 -13.61 -26.35 8.79
CA ARG A 113 -14.18 -27.27 7.79
C ARG A 113 -13.09 -27.80 6.83
N PRO A 114 -12.93 -29.13 6.63
CA PRO A 114 -11.81 -29.72 5.88
C PRO A 114 -11.65 -29.43 4.36
N PRO A 115 -12.52 -28.68 3.66
CA PRO A 115 -12.18 -28.08 2.35
C PRO A 115 -11.75 -26.60 2.43
N ALA A 116 -11.66 -26.01 3.64
CA ALA A 116 -11.40 -24.59 3.84
C ALA A 116 -9.97 -24.17 3.46
N GLU A 117 -8.97 -25.04 3.64
CA GLU A 117 -7.55 -24.71 3.46
C GLU A 117 -7.23 -24.32 2.00
N GLN A 118 -7.72 -25.11 1.03
CA GLN A 118 -7.49 -24.81 -0.39
C GLN A 118 -8.22 -23.53 -0.83
N SER A 119 -9.40 -23.25 -0.26
CA SER A 119 -10.10 -21.98 -0.49
C SER A 119 -9.38 -20.78 0.12
N VAL A 120 -8.74 -20.96 1.28
CA VAL A 120 -7.94 -19.94 1.97
C VAL A 120 -6.66 -19.64 1.18
N PHE A 121 -6.00 -20.65 0.64
CA PHE A 121 -4.86 -20.44 -0.26
C PHE A 121 -5.25 -19.74 -1.55
N SER A 122 -6.39 -20.10 -2.15
CA SER A 122 -6.91 -19.38 -3.33
C SER A 122 -7.25 -17.92 -3.01
N ALA A 123 -7.81 -17.65 -1.83
CA ALA A 123 -8.05 -16.29 -1.35
C ALA A 123 -6.73 -15.51 -1.23
N MET A 124 -5.70 -16.09 -0.61
CA MET A 124 -4.37 -15.47 -0.53
C MET A 124 -3.74 -15.21 -1.92
N GLU A 125 -3.95 -16.11 -2.89
CA GLU A 125 -3.52 -15.86 -4.29
C GLU A 125 -4.23 -14.66 -4.91
N GLN A 126 -5.55 -14.57 -4.74
CA GLN A 126 -6.34 -13.43 -5.23
C GLN A 126 -5.89 -12.12 -4.56
N TYR A 127 -5.60 -12.13 -3.26
CA TYR A 127 -5.02 -10.99 -2.55
C TYR A 127 -3.70 -10.53 -3.17
N CYS A 128 -2.77 -11.46 -3.43
CA CYS A 128 -1.49 -11.13 -4.10
C CYS A 128 -1.72 -10.57 -5.51
N SER A 129 -2.70 -11.09 -6.24
CA SER A 129 -3.07 -10.59 -7.57
C SER A 129 -3.60 -9.15 -7.50
N HIS A 130 -4.55 -8.86 -6.60
CA HIS A 130 -5.08 -7.51 -6.41
C HIS A 130 -3.99 -6.52 -5.99
N LEU A 131 -3.09 -6.90 -5.09
CA LEU A 131 -1.96 -6.05 -4.74
C LEU A 131 -1.00 -5.84 -5.90
N THR A 132 -0.72 -6.86 -6.70
CA THR A 132 0.13 -6.73 -7.89
C THR A 132 -0.45 -5.69 -8.85
N GLU A 133 -1.74 -5.78 -9.13
CA GLU A 133 -2.45 -4.85 -9.99
C GLU A 133 -2.45 -3.43 -9.39
N ARG A 134 -2.82 -3.31 -8.11
CA ARG A 134 -2.83 -2.03 -7.40
C ARG A 134 -1.47 -1.35 -7.43
N LEU A 135 -0.41 -2.06 -7.04
CA LEU A 135 0.96 -1.52 -7.06
C LEU A 135 1.42 -1.15 -8.47
N GLY A 136 0.98 -1.88 -9.49
CA GLY A 136 1.20 -1.52 -10.89
C GLY A 136 0.57 -0.18 -11.25
N LYS A 137 -0.73 -0.02 -10.96
CA LYS A 137 -1.47 1.23 -11.19
C LYS A 137 -0.92 2.42 -10.41
N GLU A 138 -0.50 2.19 -9.17
CA GLU A 138 0.15 3.21 -8.35
C GLU A 138 1.41 3.76 -9.04
N GLU A 139 2.26 2.88 -9.58
CA GLU A 139 3.50 3.24 -10.27
C GLU A 139 3.28 3.87 -11.65
N SER A 140 2.43 3.27 -12.47
CA SER A 140 2.29 3.68 -13.87
C SER A 140 1.34 4.86 -14.05
N GLU A 141 0.41 5.08 -13.12
CA GLU A 141 -0.67 6.06 -13.28
C GLU A 141 -0.71 7.05 -12.11
N LEU A 142 -0.86 6.58 -10.87
CA LEU A 142 -1.16 7.44 -9.72
C LEU A 142 0.00 8.37 -9.36
N ILE A 143 1.21 7.83 -9.19
CA ILE A 143 2.40 8.61 -8.81
C ILE A 143 2.74 9.64 -9.92
N PRO A 144 2.76 9.27 -11.22
CA PRO A 144 2.94 10.25 -12.30
C PRO A 144 1.86 11.34 -12.32
N LEU A 145 0.60 10.97 -12.04
CA LEU A 145 -0.51 11.92 -11.93
C LEU A 145 -0.32 12.89 -10.77
N ALA A 146 0.01 12.38 -9.58
CA ALA A 146 0.33 13.20 -8.41
C ALA A 146 1.47 14.18 -8.73
N PHE A 147 2.50 13.66 -9.39
CA PHE A 147 3.69 14.44 -9.73
C PHE A 147 3.32 15.60 -10.67
N ARG A 148 2.55 15.38 -11.73
CA ARG A 148 2.23 16.46 -12.67
C ARG A 148 1.20 17.46 -12.14
N SER A 149 0.27 17.01 -11.29
CA SER A 149 -0.93 17.78 -10.97
C SER A 149 -0.91 18.47 -9.59
N LEU A 150 -0.14 17.97 -8.61
CA LEU A 150 -0.04 18.63 -7.30
C LEU A 150 0.93 19.81 -7.33
N THR A 151 0.58 20.89 -6.62
CA THR A 151 1.42 22.08 -6.47
C THR A 151 2.61 21.81 -5.56
N PRO A 152 3.67 22.66 -5.61
CA PRO A 152 4.80 22.54 -4.67
C PRO A 152 4.39 22.61 -3.19
N GLU A 153 3.38 23.42 -2.85
CA GLU A 153 2.86 23.57 -1.49
C GLU A 153 2.15 22.31 -1.02
N GLU A 154 1.37 21.66 -1.90
CA GLU A 154 0.74 20.37 -1.62
C GLU A 154 1.78 19.27 -1.41
N TRP A 155 2.81 19.23 -2.26
CA TRP A 155 3.94 18.32 -2.09
C TRP A 155 4.70 18.55 -0.78
N PHE A 156 4.89 19.81 -0.40
CA PHE A 156 5.49 20.16 0.88
C PHE A 156 4.62 19.71 2.06
N ALA A 157 3.30 19.93 2.00
CA ALA A 157 2.37 19.49 3.03
C ALA A 157 2.36 17.95 3.19
N ILE A 158 2.47 17.21 2.08
CA ILE A 158 2.63 15.75 2.09
C ILE A 158 3.97 15.39 2.74
N ALA A 159 5.07 16.01 2.32
CA ALA A 159 6.41 15.72 2.83
C ALA A 159 6.51 15.89 4.35
N VAL A 160 5.92 16.96 4.89
CA VAL A 160 5.87 17.20 6.34
C VAL A 160 5.12 16.07 7.06
N LYS A 161 4.00 15.59 6.51
CA LYS A 161 3.25 14.47 7.10
C LYS A 161 4.02 13.15 7.05
N CYS A 162 4.90 12.96 6.07
CA CYS A 162 5.75 11.77 5.98
C CYS A 162 6.91 11.75 7.00
N LEU A 163 7.22 12.87 7.66
CA LEU A 163 8.26 12.92 8.70
C LEU A 163 7.77 12.24 10.00
N PRO A 164 8.69 11.64 10.79
CA PRO A 164 8.40 11.20 12.16
C PRO A 164 7.83 12.35 12.99
N GLU A 165 6.92 12.08 13.93
CA GLU A 165 6.24 13.15 14.71
C GLU A 165 7.20 14.12 15.40
N GLU A 166 8.36 13.63 15.85
CA GLU A 166 9.43 14.43 16.48
C GLU A 166 10.07 15.45 15.53
N ASP A 167 10.02 15.20 14.22
CA ASP A 167 10.61 16.04 13.18
C ASP A 167 9.58 16.95 12.49
N ARG A 168 8.26 16.72 12.71
CA ARG A 168 7.16 17.50 12.12
C ARG A 168 7.08 18.93 12.66
N TYR A 169 7.49 19.11 13.92
CA TYR A 169 7.59 20.40 14.59
C TYR A 169 9.01 20.52 15.10
N GLY A 170 9.90 21.10 14.30
CA GLY A 170 11.31 21.24 14.63
C GLY A 170 11.49 21.61 16.10
N LYS A 171 12.29 20.81 16.82
CA LYS A 171 12.57 20.94 18.26
C LYS A 171 12.42 22.40 18.70
N LYS A 172 11.41 22.68 19.54
CA LYS A 172 11.44 23.89 20.35
C LYS A 172 12.73 23.80 21.16
N ALA A 173 13.73 24.59 20.78
CA ALA A 173 14.90 24.80 21.59
C ALA A 173 14.41 25.34 22.94
N ALA A 174 14.56 24.51 23.97
CA ALA A 174 14.50 24.96 25.36
C ALA A 174 15.80 25.68 25.70
#